data_AF-A0A2E9R5S6-F1
#
_entry.id   AF-A0A2E9R5S6-F1
#
_cell.length_a   1.000
_cell.length_b   1.000
_cell.length_c   1.000
_cell.angle_alpha   90.00
_cell.angle_beta   90.00
_cell.angle_gamma   90.00
#
_symmetry.space_group_name_H-M   'P 1'
#
loop_
_entity.id
_entity.type
_entity.pdbx_description
1 polymer ?
#
loop_
_entity_poly.entity_id
_entity_poly.type
_entity_poly.pdbx_seq_one_letter_code
_entity_poly.pdbx_strand_id
1 'polypeptide(L)'
;MLTLPEKKLQNYLLGGIGYSAIHWKKVPHAIERGLNWYRPLAGQGHYHLPFFLVMDLGLLLEYGFETPFASEQEYQQWPEAQRAPRLRYENELLGRLLQEPNVQSILEFLQLHKDRQQRIQRLLELLMRSIAPHYPREVLVNPAHLRNFRPQAIQLSDIAEHQVQFEAFIEREDYFMSTLTQFLDNVSKHVRWSEILREEDIFEIEHWDVLNTEDLRIGCRQILEIERMLGEIDARQIAIADEGADVETAFVDETHYPTGGLSELTNRGSFENLVLSELVYIEDGPEVDLFEVRFVENELLYYLRDSGQLRRKRRSIHLIIDLDTTFQLKSSGYDYQFSILAQGFLLRIARDLFKVFEHDAVQFHFHYVTGEQDTEAIEREIEIMRLLLADEVQHGWVTLDISKELDLASLKESKRKVYAVTFSAARGQWWQKRFHETLHEHPAILGIPIQIKHKKDKETKANTPTFQLPIEGLPFQDIVELKNKVIAELAGLRSS
;
A
#
# COMPACT_ATOMS: atom_id res chain seq x y z
N MET A 1 5.21 38.45 5.48
CA MET A 1 4.52 37.48 6.35
C MET A 1 4.33 38.13 7.71
N LEU A 2 3.11 38.14 8.22
CA LEU A 2 2.71 38.77 9.49
C LEU A 2 2.50 37.68 10.54
N THR A 3 3.30 37.68 11.60
CA THR A 3 3.07 36.79 12.75
C THR A 3 2.04 37.40 13.69
N LEU A 4 0.98 36.66 14.00
CA LEU A 4 -0.14 37.17 14.79
C LEU A 4 0.21 37.36 16.27
N PRO A 5 0.04 38.58 16.81
CA PRO A 5 0.06 38.80 18.25
C PRO A 5 -1.06 38.03 18.94
N GLU A 6 -0.83 37.59 20.19
CA GLU A 6 -1.83 36.85 20.98
C GLU A 6 -3.18 37.56 21.06
N LYS A 7 -3.17 38.88 21.27
CA LYS A 7 -4.38 39.72 21.36
C LYS A 7 -5.21 39.77 20.08
N LYS A 8 -4.63 39.40 18.93
CA LYS A 8 -5.29 39.41 17.62
C LYS A 8 -5.68 38.01 17.14
N LEU A 9 -5.24 36.97 17.86
CA LEU A 9 -5.52 35.58 17.51
C LEU A 9 -7.03 35.31 17.45
N GLN A 10 -7.78 35.77 18.46
CA GLN A 10 -9.23 35.57 18.50
C GLN A 10 -9.93 36.15 17.27
N ASN A 11 -9.58 37.38 16.89
CA ASN A 11 -10.18 38.06 15.74
C ASN A 11 -9.89 37.31 14.43
N TYR A 12 -8.66 36.80 14.27
CA TYR A 12 -8.30 35.98 13.11
C TYR A 12 -9.06 34.65 13.06
N LEU A 13 -9.06 33.90 14.17
CA LEU A 13 -9.71 32.58 14.22
C LEU A 13 -11.22 32.71 14.00
N LEU A 14 -11.88 33.59 14.75
CA LEU A 14 -13.34 33.74 14.71
C LEU A 14 -13.81 34.48 13.46
N GLY A 15 -13.09 35.51 13.00
CA GLY A 15 -13.41 36.20 11.75
C GLY A 15 -13.34 35.26 10.55
N GLY A 16 -12.39 34.31 10.54
CA GLY A 16 -12.28 33.30 9.49
C GLY A 16 -13.44 32.29 9.48
N ILE A 17 -14.04 31.95 10.63
CA ILE A 17 -15.16 30.99 10.71
C ILE A 17 -16.36 31.42 9.88
N GLY A 18 -16.54 32.74 9.66
CA GLY A 18 -17.59 33.25 8.77
C GLY A 18 -17.54 32.68 7.36
N TYR A 19 -16.38 32.16 6.94
CA TYR A 19 -16.09 31.60 5.61
C TYR A 19 -16.13 30.08 5.55
N SER A 20 -16.50 29.44 6.65
CA SER A 20 -16.73 27.99 6.69
C SER A 20 -17.80 27.59 5.67
N ALA A 21 -17.51 26.56 4.88
CA ALA A 21 -18.47 25.94 3.96
C ALA A 21 -19.33 24.89 4.65
N ILE A 22 -19.07 24.59 5.92
CA ILE A 22 -19.90 23.72 6.73
C ILE A 22 -20.77 24.57 7.64
N HIS A 23 -22.04 24.18 7.79
CA HIS A 23 -22.97 24.81 8.71
C HIS A 23 -22.67 24.38 10.15
N TRP A 24 -21.49 24.77 10.64
CA TRP A 24 -20.89 24.39 11.91
C TRP A 24 -21.76 24.77 13.12
N LYS A 25 -22.71 25.72 12.98
CA LYS A 25 -23.68 26.08 14.03
C LYS A 25 -24.64 24.94 14.39
N LYS A 26 -24.92 24.01 13.47
CA LYS A 26 -25.68 22.78 13.76
C LYS A 26 -24.82 21.68 14.38
N VAL A 27 -23.50 21.84 14.39
CA VAL A 27 -22.57 20.86 14.92
C VAL A 27 -22.20 21.21 16.37
N PRO A 28 -22.54 20.38 17.35
CA PRO A 28 -22.16 20.62 18.74
C PRO A 28 -20.64 20.69 18.90
N HIS A 29 -20.16 21.70 19.63
CA HIS A 29 -18.73 21.86 19.94
C HIS A 29 -17.80 21.96 18.72
N ALA A 30 -18.30 22.37 17.55
CA ALA A 30 -17.51 22.44 16.31
C ALA A 30 -16.19 23.22 16.46
N ILE A 31 -16.23 24.36 17.15
CA ILE A 31 -15.05 25.20 17.39
C ILE A 31 -14.04 24.48 18.30
N GLU A 32 -14.49 23.83 19.36
CA GLU A 32 -13.60 23.08 20.27
C GLU A 32 -12.94 21.90 19.55
N ARG A 33 -13.70 21.17 18.72
CA ARG A 33 -13.18 20.10 17.86
C ARG A 33 -12.17 20.64 16.85
N GLY A 34 -12.52 21.69 16.12
CA GLY A 34 -11.63 22.38 15.20
C GLY A 34 -10.31 22.79 15.86
N LEU A 35 -10.34 23.32 17.08
CA LEU A 35 -9.13 23.69 17.83
C LEU A 35 -8.29 22.49 18.23
N ASN A 36 -8.94 21.36 18.56
CA ASN A 36 -8.22 20.12 18.86
C ASN A 36 -7.48 19.57 17.64
N TRP A 37 -8.03 19.75 16.44
CA TRP A 37 -7.35 19.41 15.19
C TRP A 37 -6.28 20.42 14.77
N TYR A 38 -6.53 21.71 14.98
CA TYR A 38 -5.62 22.77 14.53
C TYR A 38 -4.34 22.87 15.34
N ARG A 39 -4.39 22.60 16.65
CA ARG A 39 -3.20 22.70 17.53
C ARG A 39 -2.07 21.74 17.12
N PRO A 40 -2.29 20.44 16.88
CA PRO A 40 -1.25 19.54 16.36
C PRO A 40 -0.69 20.00 15.01
N LEU A 41 -1.56 20.37 14.05
CA LEU A 41 -1.15 20.81 12.72
C LEU A 41 -0.25 22.05 12.76
N ALA A 42 -0.63 23.06 13.55
CA ALA A 42 0.20 24.24 13.75
C ALA A 42 1.55 23.89 14.40
N GLY A 43 1.56 22.91 15.32
CA GLY A 43 2.79 22.37 15.92
C GLY A 43 3.71 21.65 14.92
N GLN A 44 3.15 21.09 13.84
CA GLN A 44 3.89 20.45 12.74
C GLN A 44 4.35 21.44 11.65
N GLY A 45 4.13 22.75 11.83
CA GLY A 45 4.56 23.79 10.89
C GLY A 45 3.46 24.29 9.95
N HIS A 46 2.22 23.83 10.08
CA HIS A 46 1.07 24.32 9.29
C HIS A 46 0.40 25.56 9.93
N TYR A 47 1.21 26.48 10.46
CA TYR A 47 0.74 27.65 11.21
C TYR A 47 0.16 28.78 10.34
N HIS A 48 0.26 28.69 9.01
CA HIS A 48 -0.32 29.66 8.08
C HIS A 48 -1.75 29.33 7.65
N LEU A 49 -2.24 28.13 7.98
CA LEU A 49 -3.57 27.69 7.59
C LEU A 49 -4.64 28.46 8.36
N PRO A 50 -5.77 28.82 7.73
CA PRO A 50 -6.85 29.47 8.43
C PRO A 50 -7.65 28.43 9.23
N PHE A 51 -8.22 28.87 10.34
CA PHE A 51 -8.95 27.98 11.25
C PHE A 51 -10.16 27.30 10.59
N PHE A 52 -10.92 28.04 9.77
CA PHE A 52 -12.11 27.51 9.11
C PHE A 52 -11.79 26.33 8.18
N LEU A 53 -10.64 26.36 7.47
CA LEU A 53 -10.25 25.27 6.57
C LEU A 53 -9.99 23.98 7.33
N VAL A 54 -9.28 24.07 8.46
CA VAL A 54 -8.95 22.93 9.31
C VAL A 54 -10.22 22.36 9.96
N MET A 55 -11.09 23.24 10.46
CA MET A 55 -12.37 22.87 11.03
C MET A 55 -13.25 22.18 9.98
N ASP A 56 -13.36 22.75 8.78
CA ASP A 56 -14.22 22.23 7.73
C ASP A 56 -13.77 20.85 7.27
N LEU A 57 -12.46 20.65 7.08
CA LEU A 57 -11.94 19.34 6.69
C LEU A 57 -12.09 18.30 7.79
N GLY A 58 -11.85 18.65 9.05
CA GLY A 58 -12.08 17.72 10.14
C GLY A 58 -13.56 17.34 10.29
N LEU A 59 -14.47 18.30 10.13
CA LEU A 59 -15.91 18.05 10.13
C LEU A 59 -16.34 17.23 8.90
N LEU A 60 -15.75 17.46 7.72
CA LEU A 60 -15.98 16.66 6.52
C LEU A 60 -15.57 15.19 6.76
N LEU A 61 -14.42 14.97 7.39
CA LEU A 61 -13.92 13.62 7.73
C LEU A 61 -14.76 12.95 8.82
N GLU A 62 -15.33 13.73 9.73
CA GLU A 62 -16.23 13.22 10.74
C GLU A 62 -17.58 12.84 10.12
N TYR A 63 -18.26 13.76 9.45
CA TYR A 63 -19.64 13.53 8.98
C TYR A 63 -19.73 12.85 7.61
N GLY A 64 -18.65 12.82 6.82
CA GLY A 64 -18.62 12.22 5.49
C GLY A 64 -19.69 12.79 4.58
N PHE A 65 -20.52 11.93 3.98
CA PHE A 65 -21.63 12.32 3.12
C PHE A 65 -22.80 13.01 3.85
N GLU A 66 -22.85 12.92 5.18
CA GLU A 66 -23.86 13.61 6.00
C GLU A 66 -23.42 15.02 6.43
N THR A 67 -22.32 15.51 5.87
CA THR A 67 -21.77 16.83 6.19
C THR A 67 -22.81 17.92 5.90
N PRO A 68 -23.18 18.75 6.90
CA PRO A 68 -24.18 19.79 6.71
C PRO A 68 -23.55 20.99 6.00
N PHE A 69 -23.64 21.05 4.68
CA PHE A 69 -23.08 22.15 3.91
C PHE A 69 -23.82 23.47 4.17
N ALA A 70 -23.06 24.57 4.24
CA ALA A 70 -23.61 25.89 4.53
C ALA A 70 -24.44 26.44 3.35
N SER A 71 -24.13 26.04 2.11
CA SER A 71 -24.91 26.44 0.92
C SER A 71 -26.39 26.02 1.01
N GLU A 72 -26.69 24.89 1.64
CA GLU A 72 -28.06 24.36 1.74
C GLU A 72 -28.99 25.22 2.60
N GLN A 73 -28.43 26.00 3.53
CA GLN A 73 -29.19 26.72 4.56
C GLN A 73 -28.94 28.23 4.52
N GLU A 74 -27.71 28.65 4.22
CA GLU A 74 -27.26 30.03 4.36
C GLU A 74 -27.01 30.74 3.03
N TYR A 75 -27.12 30.06 1.87
CA TYR A 75 -26.79 30.64 0.57
C TYR A 75 -27.46 32.00 0.29
N GLN A 76 -28.75 32.12 0.62
CA GLN A 76 -29.50 33.38 0.44
C GLN A 76 -29.03 34.49 1.38
N GLN A 77 -28.48 34.14 2.55
CA GLN A 77 -27.99 35.07 3.56
C GLN A 77 -26.58 35.58 3.25
N TRP A 78 -25.84 34.89 2.38
CA TRP A 78 -24.51 35.33 1.98
C TRP A 78 -24.56 36.59 1.11
N PRO A 79 -23.61 37.53 1.30
CA PRO A 79 -23.45 38.66 0.39
C PRO A 79 -23.22 38.18 -1.04
N GLU A 80 -23.82 38.86 -2.01
CA GLU A 80 -23.82 38.44 -3.42
C GLU A 80 -22.41 38.23 -3.98
N ALA A 81 -21.48 39.14 -3.67
CA ALA A 81 -20.07 39.04 -4.07
C ALA A 81 -19.33 37.81 -3.48
N GLN A 82 -19.82 37.26 -2.38
CA GLN A 82 -19.20 36.12 -1.70
C GLN A 82 -19.79 34.76 -2.09
N ARG A 83 -20.96 34.74 -2.73
CA ARG A 83 -21.67 33.49 -3.07
C ARG A 83 -20.84 32.58 -3.98
N ALA A 84 -20.28 33.14 -5.05
CA ALA A 84 -19.54 32.34 -6.03
C ALA A 84 -18.27 31.71 -5.43
N PRO A 85 -17.36 32.44 -4.74
CA PRO A 85 -16.16 31.79 -4.20
C PRO A 85 -16.45 30.83 -3.03
N ARG A 86 -17.50 31.07 -2.24
CA ARG A 86 -17.94 30.11 -1.20
C ARG A 86 -18.45 28.81 -1.82
N LEU A 87 -19.27 28.89 -2.87
CA LEU A 87 -19.71 27.70 -3.61
C LEU A 87 -18.53 26.99 -4.30
N ARG A 88 -17.54 27.73 -4.82
CA ARG A 88 -16.32 27.12 -5.34
C ARG A 88 -15.56 26.39 -4.25
N TYR A 89 -15.42 26.97 -3.05
CA TYR A 89 -14.77 26.29 -1.93
C TYR A 89 -15.46 24.98 -1.56
N GLU A 90 -16.78 25.03 -1.44
CA GLU A 90 -17.60 23.85 -1.14
C GLU A 90 -17.44 22.78 -2.23
N ASN A 91 -17.60 23.13 -3.50
CA ASN A 91 -17.60 22.16 -4.60
C ASN A 91 -16.20 21.70 -5.02
N GLU A 92 -15.27 22.63 -5.25
CA GLU A 92 -13.93 22.36 -5.78
C GLU A 92 -13.00 21.75 -4.74
N LEU A 93 -13.21 22.00 -3.45
CA LEU A 93 -12.41 21.37 -2.39
C LEU A 93 -13.17 20.26 -1.66
N LEU A 94 -14.22 20.59 -0.91
CA LEU A 94 -14.86 19.63 0.02
C LEU A 94 -15.65 18.56 -0.74
N GLY A 95 -16.50 18.97 -1.67
CA GLY A 95 -17.26 18.08 -2.54
C GLY A 95 -16.35 17.23 -3.42
N ARG A 96 -15.26 17.80 -3.93
CA ARG A 96 -14.27 17.05 -4.70
C ARG A 96 -13.57 15.99 -3.84
N LEU A 97 -13.17 16.30 -2.61
CA LEU A 97 -12.63 15.32 -1.65
C LEU A 97 -13.58 14.15 -1.43
N LEU A 98 -14.88 14.42 -1.22
CA LEU A 98 -15.89 13.37 -1.05
C LEU A 98 -16.08 12.49 -2.30
N GLN A 99 -15.64 12.94 -3.48
CA GLN A 99 -15.73 12.18 -4.72
C GLN A 99 -14.47 11.33 -4.99
N GLU A 100 -13.38 11.55 -4.26
CA GLU A 100 -12.15 10.78 -4.47
C GLU A 100 -12.29 9.36 -3.90
N PRO A 101 -12.08 8.29 -4.70
CA PRO A 101 -12.34 6.91 -4.28
C PRO A 101 -11.63 6.51 -2.98
N ASN A 102 -10.37 6.91 -2.82
CA ASN A 102 -9.57 6.62 -1.63
C ASN A 102 -10.12 7.30 -0.38
N VAL A 103 -10.68 8.51 -0.52
CA VAL A 103 -11.34 9.22 0.58
C VAL A 103 -12.64 8.52 0.95
N GLN A 104 -13.44 8.10 -0.04
CA GLN A 104 -14.70 7.38 0.20
C GLN A 104 -14.47 6.08 0.97
N SER A 105 -13.51 5.27 0.53
CA SER A 105 -13.12 4.02 1.19
C SER A 105 -12.76 4.25 2.66
N ILE A 106 -11.92 5.27 2.93
CA ILE A 106 -11.52 5.59 4.31
C ILE A 106 -12.70 6.12 5.14
N LEU A 107 -13.59 6.93 4.58
CA LEU A 107 -14.75 7.45 5.32
C LEU A 107 -15.70 6.32 5.76
N GLU A 108 -15.94 5.34 4.88
CA GLU A 108 -16.71 4.14 5.21
C GLU A 108 -16.01 3.32 6.30
N PHE A 109 -14.70 3.14 6.18
CA PHE A 109 -13.89 2.48 7.19
C PHE A 109 -13.97 3.19 8.56
N LEU A 110 -13.80 4.52 8.61
CA LEU A 110 -13.79 5.30 9.86
C LEU A 110 -15.10 5.19 10.67
N GLN A 111 -16.24 4.96 10.02
CA GLN A 111 -17.54 4.82 10.70
C GLN A 111 -17.61 3.58 11.60
N LEU A 112 -16.79 2.56 11.34
CA LEU A 112 -16.87 1.25 12.00
C LEU A 112 -15.88 1.08 13.17
N HIS A 113 -14.92 2.00 13.33
CA HIS A 113 -13.78 1.81 14.24
C HIS A 113 -13.85 2.68 15.51
N LYS A 114 -13.32 2.13 16.62
CA LYS A 114 -13.34 2.79 17.94
C LYS A 114 -12.38 3.98 18.04
N ASP A 115 -11.22 3.90 17.39
CA ASP A 115 -10.18 4.96 17.40
C ASP A 115 -10.39 6.02 16.32
N ARG A 116 -11.65 6.26 15.97
CA ARG A 116 -12.05 7.17 14.88
C ARG A 116 -11.44 8.57 15.01
N GLN A 117 -11.37 9.12 16.22
CA GLN A 117 -10.88 10.49 16.41
C GLN A 117 -9.37 10.62 16.14
N GLN A 118 -8.57 9.63 16.57
CA GLN A 118 -7.14 9.59 16.29
C GLN A 118 -6.88 9.39 14.79
N ARG A 119 -7.66 8.50 14.14
CA ARG A 119 -7.56 8.26 12.70
C ARG A 119 -7.99 9.47 11.87
N ILE A 120 -9.04 10.20 12.28
CA ILE A 120 -9.43 11.49 11.66
C ILE A 120 -8.31 12.52 11.81
N GLN A 121 -7.73 12.65 13.00
CA GLN A 121 -6.60 13.56 13.22
C GLN A 121 -5.46 13.24 12.26
N ARG A 122 -5.09 11.96 12.13
CA ARG A 122 -4.02 11.55 11.22
C ARG A 122 -4.39 11.80 9.77
N LEU A 123 -5.58 11.41 9.34
CA LEU A 123 -6.04 11.61 7.98
C LEU A 123 -6.03 13.10 7.59
N LEU A 124 -6.40 13.98 8.52
CA LEU A 124 -6.29 15.42 8.34
C LEU A 124 -4.84 15.87 8.15
N GLU A 125 -3.89 15.35 8.92
CA GLU A 125 -2.45 15.61 8.71
C GLU A 125 -1.99 15.19 7.32
N LEU A 126 -2.44 14.03 6.84
CA LEU A 126 -2.11 13.52 5.51
C LEU A 126 -2.67 14.41 4.40
N LEU A 127 -3.95 14.78 4.49
CA LEU A 127 -4.57 15.73 3.56
C LEU A 127 -3.87 17.10 3.58
N MET A 128 -3.45 17.56 4.76
CA MET A 128 -2.75 18.85 4.91
C MET A 128 -1.36 18.85 4.26
N ARG A 129 -0.66 17.71 4.16
CA ARG A 129 0.60 17.64 3.41
C ARG A 129 0.42 18.05 1.95
N SER A 130 -0.70 17.65 1.34
CA SER A 130 -1.03 17.95 -0.07
C SER A 130 -1.64 19.34 -0.24
N ILE A 131 -2.53 19.75 0.67
CA ILE A 131 -3.32 20.99 0.51
C ILE A 131 -2.58 22.23 1.04
N ALA A 132 -1.88 22.12 2.18
CA ALA A 132 -1.31 23.27 2.88
C ALA A 132 -0.29 24.09 2.07
N PRO A 133 0.55 23.50 1.18
CA PRO A 133 1.46 24.28 0.33
C PRO A 133 0.76 25.30 -0.57
N HIS A 134 -0.51 25.10 -0.88
CA HIS A 134 -1.28 25.95 -1.79
C HIS A 134 -1.96 27.13 -1.10
N TYR A 135 -2.02 27.14 0.23
CA TYR A 135 -2.59 28.25 0.99
C TYR A 135 -1.56 29.39 1.18
N PRO A 136 -1.90 30.66 0.92
CA PRO A 136 -0.96 31.77 1.06
C PRO A 136 -0.37 31.92 2.47
N ARG A 137 0.95 32.10 2.58
CA ARG A 137 1.69 32.23 3.85
C ARG A 137 1.74 33.67 4.38
N GLU A 138 0.68 34.44 4.18
CA GLU A 138 0.67 35.86 4.52
C GLU A 138 0.56 36.11 6.02
N VAL A 139 -0.24 35.30 6.71
CA VAL A 139 -0.53 35.41 8.15
C VAL A 139 -0.12 34.12 8.84
N LEU A 140 0.65 34.23 9.93
CA LEU A 140 1.21 33.10 10.66
C LEU A 140 0.70 33.11 12.10
N VAL A 141 0.09 32.01 12.55
CA VAL A 141 -0.34 31.81 13.94
C VAL A 141 0.82 31.31 14.78
N ASN A 142 1.07 31.92 15.94
CA ASN A 142 2.04 31.35 16.87
C ASN A 142 1.46 30.10 17.57
N PRO A 143 2.06 28.90 17.43
CA PRO A 143 1.54 27.68 18.05
C PRO A 143 1.44 27.77 19.58
N ALA A 144 2.30 28.55 20.24
CA ALA A 144 2.24 28.76 21.68
C ALA A 144 0.97 29.51 22.10
N HIS A 145 0.58 30.55 21.35
CA HIS A 145 -0.67 31.28 21.58
C HIS A 145 -1.88 30.37 21.34
N LEU A 146 -1.85 29.56 20.27
CA LEU A 146 -2.95 28.64 19.94
C LEU A 146 -3.14 27.51 20.98
N ARG A 147 -2.06 27.02 21.59
CA ARG A 147 -2.11 26.00 22.66
C ARG A 147 -2.84 26.52 23.90
N ASN A 148 -2.61 27.79 24.24
CA ASN A 148 -3.22 28.44 25.40
C ASN A 148 -4.59 29.04 25.10
N PHE A 149 -4.92 29.24 23.83
CA PHE A 149 -6.22 29.75 23.42
C PHE A 149 -7.34 28.84 23.93
N ARG A 150 -8.30 29.45 24.62
CA ARG A 150 -9.56 28.83 25.03
C ARG A 150 -10.67 29.70 24.46
N PRO A 151 -11.61 29.14 23.69
CA PRO A 151 -12.78 29.91 23.30
C PRO A 151 -13.49 30.30 24.59
N GLN A 152 -13.65 31.61 24.83
CA GLN A 152 -14.59 32.07 25.86
C GLN A 152 -16.02 31.75 25.38
N ALA A 153 -17.07 32.06 26.16
CA ALA A 153 -18.44 31.91 25.66
C ALA A 153 -18.63 32.82 24.43
N ILE A 154 -18.37 32.28 23.23
CA ILE A 154 -18.43 33.00 21.96
C ILE A 154 -19.91 33.31 21.72
N GLN A 155 -20.28 34.58 21.77
CA GLN A 155 -21.56 34.97 21.21
C GLN A 155 -21.44 34.92 19.69
N LEU A 156 -22.21 34.03 19.08
CA LEU A 156 -22.24 33.81 17.63
C LEU A 156 -22.55 35.09 16.83
N SER A 157 -23.14 36.09 17.49
CA SER A 157 -23.42 37.42 16.95
C SER A 157 -22.19 38.24 16.56
N ASP A 158 -20.99 37.89 17.07
CA ASP A 158 -19.84 38.79 17.02
C ASP A 158 -18.81 38.40 15.92
N ILE A 159 -19.11 37.40 15.09
CA ILE A 159 -18.19 36.90 14.04
C ILE A 159 -17.83 37.99 13.04
N ALA A 160 -18.84 38.74 12.58
CA ALA A 160 -18.63 39.84 11.64
C ALA A 160 -17.78 40.96 12.27
N GLU A 161 -17.94 41.21 13.57
CA GLU A 161 -17.13 42.20 14.28
C GLU A 161 -15.66 41.73 14.36
N HIS A 162 -15.43 40.47 14.72
CA HIS A 162 -14.08 39.89 14.74
C HIS A 162 -13.40 39.94 13.38
N GLN A 163 -14.14 39.71 12.28
CA GLN A 163 -13.65 39.88 10.92
C GLN A 163 -13.20 41.33 10.67
N VAL A 164 -14.09 42.31 10.89
CA VAL A 164 -13.80 43.73 10.66
C VAL A 164 -12.59 44.18 11.50
N GLN A 165 -12.52 43.78 12.77
CA GLN A 165 -11.40 44.12 13.64
C GLN A 165 -10.07 43.48 13.20
N PHE A 166 -10.11 42.31 12.55
CA PHE A 166 -8.93 41.66 12.00
C PHE A 166 -8.46 42.34 10.71
N GLU A 167 -9.38 42.56 9.76
CA GLU A 167 -9.10 43.22 8.48
C GLU A 167 -8.57 44.64 8.66
N ALA A 168 -9.14 45.38 9.62
CA ALA A 168 -8.62 46.70 10.01
C ALA A 168 -7.20 46.63 10.61
N PHE A 169 -6.86 45.55 11.33
CA PHE A 169 -5.52 45.37 11.89
C PHE A 169 -4.46 45.07 10.81
N ILE A 170 -4.83 44.35 9.76
CA ILE A 170 -3.92 44.05 8.65
C ILE A 170 -4.01 45.06 7.49
N GLU A 171 -4.84 46.10 7.65
CA GLU A 171 -5.09 47.15 6.66
C GLU A 171 -5.48 46.60 5.28
N ARG A 172 -6.27 45.52 5.27
CA ARG A 172 -6.71 44.83 4.04
C ARG A 172 -8.14 44.33 4.17
N GLU A 173 -9.02 44.99 3.43
CA GLU A 173 -10.42 44.58 3.26
C GLU A 173 -10.51 43.26 2.46
N ASP A 174 -11.55 42.48 2.73
CA ASP A 174 -11.84 41.21 2.03
C ASP A 174 -10.67 40.20 2.06
N TYR A 175 -9.83 40.27 3.09
CA TYR A 175 -8.66 39.42 3.21
C TYR A 175 -9.02 37.94 3.06
N PHE A 176 -9.96 37.44 3.85
CA PHE A 176 -10.34 36.02 3.82
C PHE A 176 -10.91 35.59 2.46
N MET A 177 -11.73 36.43 1.82
CA MET A 177 -12.26 36.15 0.47
C MET A 177 -11.14 36.07 -0.58
N SER A 178 -10.24 37.07 -0.57
CA SER A 178 -9.18 37.15 -1.56
C SER A 178 -8.17 36.01 -1.40
N THR A 179 -7.81 35.66 -0.17
CA THR A 179 -6.92 34.54 0.16
C THR A 179 -7.57 33.20 -0.17
N LEU A 180 -8.87 33.02 0.12
CA LEU A 180 -9.61 31.82 -0.25
C LEU A 180 -9.65 31.64 -1.78
N THR A 181 -9.94 32.70 -2.52
CA THR A 181 -9.97 32.65 -3.99
C THR A 181 -8.61 32.27 -4.57
N GLN A 182 -7.54 32.90 -4.06
CA GLN A 182 -6.17 32.55 -4.47
C GLN A 182 -5.82 31.10 -4.14
N PHE A 183 -6.22 30.62 -2.97
CA PHE A 183 -6.03 29.22 -2.57
C PHE A 183 -6.75 28.25 -3.51
N LEU A 184 -8.01 28.50 -3.86
CA LEU A 184 -8.76 27.66 -4.79
C LEU A 184 -8.17 27.65 -6.19
N ASP A 185 -7.68 28.81 -6.65
CA ASP A 185 -6.97 28.89 -7.93
C ASP A 185 -5.64 28.12 -7.89
N ASN A 186 -4.96 28.05 -6.74
CA ASN A 186 -3.77 27.24 -6.57
C ASN A 186 -4.11 25.74 -6.53
N VAL A 187 -5.16 25.34 -5.81
CA VAL A 187 -5.62 23.96 -5.70
C VAL A 187 -6.04 23.43 -7.07
N SER A 188 -6.91 24.15 -7.78
CA SER A 188 -7.39 23.74 -9.11
C SER A 188 -6.29 23.58 -10.15
N LYS A 189 -5.18 24.33 -10.02
CA LYS A 189 -4.04 24.27 -10.97
C LYS A 189 -2.99 23.24 -10.62
N HIS A 190 -2.76 22.96 -9.33
CA HIS A 190 -1.57 22.23 -8.89
C HIS A 190 -1.86 20.95 -8.11
N VAL A 191 -3.04 20.80 -7.51
CA VAL A 191 -3.39 19.59 -6.75
C VAL A 191 -3.77 18.47 -7.71
N ARG A 192 -3.06 17.36 -7.59
CA ARG A 192 -3.41 16.10 -8.25
C ARG A 192 -4.33 15.31 -7.35
N TRP A 193 -5.63 15.40 -7.61
CA TRP A 193 -6.66 14.78 -6.78
C TRP A 193 -6.50 13.28 -6.61
N SER A 194 -6.11 12.56 -7.68
CA SER A 194 -5.83 11.13 -7.64
C SER A 194 -4.62 10.75 -6.77
N GLU A 195 -3.78 11.72 -6.38
CA GLU A 195 -2.60 11.52 -5.55
C GLU A 195 -2.77 12.13 -4.15
N ILE A 196 -3.97 12.64 -3.80
CA ILE A 196 -4.19 13.36 -2.54
C ILE A 196 -4.04 12.46 -1.30
N LEU A 197 -4.48 11.20 -1.44
CA LEU A 197 -4.25 10.10 -0.52
C LEU A 197 -3.77 8.92 -1.36
N ARG A 198 -2.62 8.38 -0.99
CA ARG A 198 -2.01 7.23 -1.69
C ARG A 198 -2.33 5.93 -0.97
N GLU A 199 -2.03 4.80 -1.60
CA GLU A 199 -2.26 3.47 -1.02
C GLU A 199 -1.53 3.30 0.33
N GLU A 200 -0.32 3.84 0.44
CA GLU A 200 0.44 3.85 1.69
C GLU A 200 -0.25 4.61 2.85
N ASP A 201 -1.04 5.64 2.52
CA ASP A 201 -1.80 6.42 3.50
C ASP A 201 -3.05 5.67 3.97
N ILE A 202 -3.73 4.99 3.04
CA ILE A 202 -4.89 4.14 3.35
C ILE A 202 -4.46 3.00 4.27
N PHE A 203 -3.38 2.30 3.90
CA PHE A 203 -2.85 1.18 4.67
C PHE A 203 -2.51 1.60 6.11
N GLU A 204 -1.90 2.78 6.29
CA GLU A 204 -1.59 3.33 7.61
C GLU A 204 -2.85 3.55 8.45
N ILE A 205 -3.90 4.12 7.85
CA ILE A 205 -5.17 4.39 8.53
C ILE A 205 -5.89 3.09 8.86
N GLU A 206 -5.83 2.06 8.02
CA GLU A 206 -6.46 0.77 8.26
C GLU A 206 -5.78 0.00 9.41
N HIS A 207 -4.45 -0.02 9.43
CA HIS A 207 -3.63 -0.80 10.36
C HIS A 207 -3.13 0.00 11.57
N TRP A 208 -3.84 1.07 11.93
CA TRP A 208 -3.48 2.01 13.01
C TRP A 208 -3.09 1.34 14.34
N ASP A 209 -3.77 0.25 14.69
CA ASP A 209 -3.58 -0.44 15.98
C ASP A 209 -2.20 -1.11 16.07
N VAL A 210 -1.70 -1.59 14.92
CA VAL A 210 -0.35 -2.16 14.79
C VAL A 210 0.68 -1.06 14.57
N LEU A 211 0.36 -0.07 13.74
CA LEU A 211 1.21 1.08 13.41
C LEU A 211 1.12 2.20 14.46
N ASN A 212 1.35 1.83 15.72
CA ASN A 212 1.13 2.71 16.87
C ASN A 212 2.24 3.76 17.09
N THR A 213 3.45 3.55 16.57
CA THR A 213 4.58 4.50 16.64
C THR A 213 4.81 5.22 15.32
N GLU A 214 5.39 6.43 15.37
CA GLU A 214 5.71 7.19 14.15
C GLU A 214 6.81 6.51 13.33
N ASP A 215 7.78 5.86 13.99
CA ASP A 215 8.88 5.17 13.32
C ASP A 215 8.36 4.00 12.46
N LEU A 216 7.45 3.18 12.99
CA LEU A 216 6.80 2.09 12.22
C LEU A 216 5.98 2.64 11.05
N ARG A 217 5.24 3.74 11.26
CA ARG A 217 4.46 4.40 10.20
C ARG A 217 5.36 4.92 9.08
N ILE A 218 6.49 5.54 9.43
CA ILE A 218 7.46 6.03 8.44
C ILE A 218 8.08 4.86 7.67
N GLY A 219 8.58 3.83 8.37
CA GLY A 219 9.20 2.66 7.72
C GLY A 219 8.24 1.96 6.77
N CYS A 220 7.01 1.68 7.24
CA CYS A 220 5.96 1.06 6.43
C CYS A 220 5.61 1.90 5.20
N ARG A 221 5.44 3.22 5.36
CA ARG A 221 5.16 4.14 4.24
C ARG A 221 6.28 4.09 3.20
N GLN A 222 7.54 4.13 3.64
CA GLN A 222 8.68 4.12 2.73
C GLN A 222 8.80 2.81 1.95
N ILE A 223 8.55 1.65 2.60
CA ILE A 223 8.56 0.34 1.93
C ILE A 223 7.47 0.28 0.86
N LEU A 224 6.24 0.69 1.19
CA LEU A 224 5.11 0.73 0.25
C LEU A 224 5.34 1.75 -0.88
N GLU A 225 5.95 2.90 -0.59
CA GLU A 225 6.28 3.89 -1.62
C GLU A 225 7.30 3.33 -2.63
N ILE A 226 8.34 2.63 -2.15
CA ILE A 226 9.31 1.96 -3.02
C ILE A 226 8.62 0.87 -3.86
N GLU A 227 7.78 0.04 -3.23
CA GLU A 227 7.04 -1.03 -3.89
C GLU A 227 6.13 -0.49 -5.01
N ARG A 228 5.41 0.60 -4.75
CA ARG A 228 4.58 1.32 -5.74
C ARG A 228 5.42 1.92 -6.86
N MET A 229 6.53 2.59 -6.53
CA MET A 229 7.43 3.19 -7.51
C MET A 229 8.09 2.15 -8.43
N LEU A 230 8.39 0.96 -7.90
CA LEU A 230 8.94 -0.15 -8.69
C LEU A 230 7.98 -0.68 -9.76
N GLY A 231 6.67 -0.46 -9.55
CA GLY A 231 5.62 -0.80 -10.49
C GLY A 231 5.38 -2.31 -10.62
N GLU A 232 4.21 -2.65 -11.16
CA GLU A 232 3.84 -4.04 -11.40
C GLU A 232 4.49 -4.59 -12.67
N ILE A 233 4.79 -5.89 -12.69
CA ILE A 233 5.16 -6.57 -13.94
C ILE A 233 3.91 -7.06 -14.67
N ASP A 234 3.90 -6.95 -16.00
CA ASP A 234 2.89 -7.60 -16.83
C ASP A 234 3.22 -9.09 -16.96
N ALA A 235 2.56 -9.92 -16.16
CA ALA A 235 2.77 -11.36 -16.14
C ALA A 235 2.60 -12.02 -17.52
N ARG A 236 1.81 -11.42 -18.43
CA ARG A 236 1.61 -11.94 -19.80
C ARG A 236 2.86 -11.82 -20.67
N GLN A 237 3.77 -10.91 -20.34
CA GLN A 237 5.02 -10.71 -21.06
C GLN A 237 6.11 -11.67 -20.61
N ILE A 238 5.87 -12.41 -19.52
CA ILE A 238 6.83 -13.35 -18.96
C ILE A 238 6.46 -14.75 -19.44
N ALA A 239 7.22 -15.27 -20.40
CA ALA A 239 7.11 -16.68 -20.77
C ALA A 239 7.81 -17.53 -19.69
N ILE A 240 7.02 -18.24 -18.88
CA ILE A 240 7.55 -19.20 -17.93
C ILE A 240 8.18 -20.34 -18.74
N ALA A 241 9.44 -20.66 -18.45
CA ALA A 241 10.10 -21.75 -19.15
C ALA A 241 9.36 -23.07 -18.95
N ASP A 242 9.26 -23.86 -20.03
CA ASP A 242 8.74 -25.23 -19.95
C ASP A 242 9.81 -26.12 -19.31
N GLU A 243 9.81 -26.10 -17.97
CA GLU A 243 10.68 -26.91 -17.15
C GLU A 243 10.13 -28.35 -17.10
N GLY A 244 10.94 -29.34 -17.49
CA GLY A 244 10.52 -30.74 -17.62
C GLY A 244 9.88 -31.36 -16.36
N ALA A 245 9.20 -32.50 -16.57
CA ALA A 245 8.28 -33.18 -15.64
C ALA A 245 8.87 -33.66 -14.29
N ASP A 246 10.14 -33.40 -13.99
CA ASP A 246 10.87 -34.01 -12.86
C ASP A 246 10.40 -33.54 -11.45
N VAL A 247 9.57 -32.50 -11.36
CA VAL A 247 9.00 -32.01 -10.08
C VAL A 247 7.49 -31.81 -10.17
N GLU A 248 6.83 -32.51 -11.09
CA GLU A 248 5.36 -32.55 -11.16
C GLU A 248 4.84 -33.50 -10.08
N THR A 249 4.24 -32.96 -9.03
CA THR A 249 3.49 -33.77 -8.07
C THR A 249 2.03 -33.80 -8.46
N ALA A 250 1.50 -34.99 -8.76
CA ALA A 250 0.07 -35.20 -8.90
C ALA A 250 -0.64 -34.86 -7.58
N PHE A 251 -1.64 -33.98 -7.62
CA PHE A 251 -2.62 -33.85 -6.54
C PHE A 251 -3.57 -35.05 -6.62
N VAL A 252 -3.73 -35.77 -5.52
CA VAL A 252 -4.92 -36.59 -5.29
C VAL A 252 -5.78 -35.76 -4.34
N ASP A 253 -6.55 -34.84 -4.89
CA ASP A 253 -7.62 -34.21 -4.12
C ASP A 253 -8.87 -35.09 -4.34
N GLU A 254 -9.27 -35.84 -3.31
CA GLU A 254 -10.45 -36.72 -3.35
C GLU A 254 -11.76 -35.93 -3.54
N THR A 255 -11.71 -34.59 -3.58
CA THR A 255 -12.88 -33.70 -3.62
C THR A 255 -13.01 -32.85 -4.89
N HIS A 256 -12.10 -32.96 -5.87
CA HIS A 256 -12.21 -32.19 -7.11
C HIS A 256 -13.00 -32.92 -8.20
N TYR A 257 -14.16 -32.35 -8.55
CA TYR A 257 -14.89 -32.68 -9.76
C TYR A 257 -14.18 -32.06 -10.99
N PRO A 258 -14.08 -32.77 -12.12
CA PRO A 258 -13.47 -32.23 -13.34
C PRO A 258 -14.23 -31.00 -13.85
N THR A 259 -13.48 -29.93 -14.17
CA THR A 259 -14.01 -28.62 -14.57
C THR A 259 -14.07 -28.40 -16.08
N GLY A 260 -13.55 -29.31 -16.90
CA GLY A 260 -13.72 -29.21 -18.35
C GLY A 260 -15.07 -29.78 -18.75
N GLY A 261 -15.83 -29.02 -19.54
CA GLY A 261 -17.19 -29.36 -19.95
C GLY A 261 -17.30 -30.59 -20.88
N LEU A 262 -18.06 -30.47 -21.97
CA LEU A 262 -18.37 -31.59 -22.88
C LEU A 262 -17.13 -32.30 -23.50
N SER A 263 -15.96 -31.66 -23.51
CA SER A 263 -14.71 -32.21 -24.01
C SER A 263 -14.05 -33.25 -23.11
N GLU A 264 -14.48 -33.36 -21.84
CA GLU A 264 -13.92 -34.30 -20.85
C GLU A 264 -14.83 -35.50 -20.58
N LEU A 265 -15.80 -35.74 -21.47
CA LEU A 265 -16.67 -36.91 -21.44
C LEU A 265 -16.12 -38.01 -22.35
N THR A 266 -16.12 -39.23 -21.86
CA THR A 266 -15.73 -40.43 -22.60
C THR A 266 -16.75 -41.53 -22.40
N ASN A 267 -16.85 -42.45 -23.36
CA ASN A 267 -17.75 -43.60 -23.26
C ASN A 267 -17.09 -44.82 -22.60
N ARG A 268 -15.95 -44.62 -21.92
CA ARG A 268 -15.19 -45.66 -21.21
C ARG A 268 -14.65 -45.13 -19.88
N GLY A 269 -14.98 -45.80 -18.78
CA GLY A 269 -14.48 -45.40 -17.45
C GLY A 269 -14.89 -46.37 -16.34
N SER A 270 -14.42 -46.11 -15.13
CA SER A 270 -14.90 -46.78 -13.91
C SER A 270 -16.28 -46.22 -13.52
N PHE A 271 -17.14 -47.04 -12.90
CA PHE A 271 -18.43 -46.61 -12.34
C PHE A 271 -18.31 -45.43 -11.37
N GLU A 272 -17.18 -45.29 -10.68
CA GLU A 272 -16.90 -44.15 -9.80
C GLU A 272 -16.87 -42.81 -10.52
N ASN A 273 -16.69 -42.82 -11.85
CA ASN A 273 -16.62 -41.63 -12.70
C ASN A 273 -17.83 -41.46 -13.61
N LEU A 274 -18.89 -42.24 -13.38
CA LEU A 274 -20.11 -42.16 -14.17
C LEU A 274 -20.72 -40.75 -14.04
N VAL A 275 -21.13 -40.15 -15.16
CA VAL A 275 -21.79 -38.85 -15.14
C VAL A 275 -23.12 -38.99 -14.40
N LEU A 276 -23.39 -38.12 -13.42
CA LEU A 276 -24.57 -38.23 -12.56
C LEU A 276 -25.91 -38.21 -13.33
N SER A 277 -25.97 -37.53 -14.48
CA SER A 277 -27.15 -37.54 -15.34
C SER A 277 -27.47 -38.91 -15.95
N GLU A 278 -26.51 -39.83 -16.02
CA GLU A 278 -26.74 -41.19 -16.50
C GLU A 278 -27.58 -42.01 -15.52
N LEU A 279 -27.52 -41.69 -14.22
CA LEU A 279 -28.32 -42.37 -13.19
C LEU A 279 -29.82 -42.10 -13.32
N VAL A 280 -30.22 -41.09 -14.08
CA VAL A 280 -31.64 -40.78 -14.35
C VAL A 280 -32.32 -41.89 -15.16
N TYR A 281 -31.55 -42.71 -15.88
CA TYR A 281 -32.07 -43.81 -16.69
C TYR A 281 -32.31 -45.11 -15.90
N ILE A 282 -32.02 -45.11 -14.60
CA ILE A 282 -32.29 -46.24 -13.71
C ILE A 282 -33.76 -46.19 -13.32
N GLU A 283 -34.51 -47.25 -13.67
CA GLU A 283 -35.93 -47.37 -13.36
C GLU A 283 -36.18 -48.53 -12.38
N ASP A 284 -37.07 -48.32 -11.40
CA ASP A 284 -37.44 -49.38 -10.46
C ASP A 284 -38.43 -50.36 -11.11
N GLY A 285 -37.92 -51.47 -11.66
CA GLY A 285 -38.75 -52.50 -12.28
C GLY A 285 -38.00 -53.81 -12.56
N PRO A 286 -38.73 -54.89 -12.90
CA PRO A 286 -38.13 -56.16 -13.31
C PRO A 286 -37.74 -56.22 -14.79
N GLU A 287 -37.94 -55.14 -15.54
CA GLU A 287 -37.62 -55.03 -16.97
C GLU A 287 -36.26 -54.35 -17.18
N VAL A 288 -35.59 -54.65 -18.29
CA VAL A 288 -34.30 -54.04 -18.65
C VAL A 288 -34.49 -52.54 -18.85
N ASP A 289 -33.83 -51.73 -18.04
CA ASP A 289 -33.93 -50.28 -18.10
C ASP A 289 -32.98 -49.67 -19.16
N LEU A 290 -33.17 -48.37 -19.43
CA LEU A 290 -32.37 -47.68 -20.44
C LEU A 290 -30.90 -47.52 -20.01
N PHE A 291 -30.65 -47.53 -18.70
CA PHE A 291 -29.29 -47.51 -18.16
C PHE A 291 -28.54 -48.80 -18.52
N GLU A 292 -29.17 -49.96 -18.32
CA GLU A 292 -28.63 -51.28 -18.65
C GLU A 292 -28.33 -51.44 -20.15
N VAL A 293 -29.24 -50.97 -21.02
CA VAL A 293 -29.01 -50.99 -22.48
C VAL A 293 -27.77 -50.17 -22.84
N ARG A 294 -27.68 -48.93 -22.35
CA ARG A 294 -26.55 -48.03 -22.64
C ARG A 294 -25.25 -48.50 -22.00
N PHE A 295 -25.31 -49.21 -20.88
CA PHE A 295 -24.14 -49.86 -20.29
C PHE A 295 -23.58 -50.95 -21.21
N VAL A 296 -24.45 -51.84 -21.70
CA VAL A 296 -24.06 -52.95 -22.58
C VAL A 296 -23.54 -52.45 -23.93
N GLU A 297 -24.15 -51.38 -24.47
CA GLU A 297 -23.76 -50.78 -25.75
C GLU A 297 -22.51 -49.88 -25.66
N ASN A 298 -21.94 -49.69 -24.46
CA ASN A 298 -20.84 -48.75 -24.19
C ASN A 298 -21.17 -47.30 -24.59
N GLU A 299 -22.38 -46.85 -24.27
CA GLU A 299 -22.88 -45.51 -24.54
C GLU A 299 -23.00 -44.64 -23.28
N LEU A 300 -22.72 -45.19 -22.09
CA LEU A 300 -22.68 -44.41 -20.86
C LEU A 300 -21.50 -43.43 -20.88
N LEU A 301 -21.76 -42.21 -20.42
CA LEU A 301 -20.74 -41.17 -20.31
C LEU A 301 -20.06 -41.22 -18.94
N TYR A 302 -18.74 -41.14 -18.97
CA TYR A 302 -17.86 -41.08 -17.82
C TYR A 302 -17.03 -39.80 -17.90
N TYR A 303 -16.74 -39.21 -16.74
CA TYR A 303 -15.74 -38.16 -16.63
C TYR A 303 -14.32 -38.74 -16.81
N LEU A 304 -13.49 -38.09 -17.64
CA LEU A 304 -12.06 -38.38 -17.71
C LEU A 304 -11.37 -37.99 -16.39
N ARG A 305 -11.01 -38.98 -15.56
CA ARG A 305 -10.35 -38.75 -14.25
C ARG A 305 -8.98 -38.07 -14.36
N ASP A 306 -8.28 -38.26 -15.48
CA ASP A 306 -6.86 -37.92 -15.61
C ASP A 306 -6.59 -36.57 -16.30
N SER A 307 -7.59 -35.87 -16.84
CA SER A 307 -7.38 -34.52 -17.38
C SER A 307 -7.41 -33.43 -16.31
N GLY A 308 -7.91 -33.76 -15.11
CA GLY A 308 -8.05 -32.84 -13.97
C GLY A 308 -6.93 -32.90 -12.93
N GLN A 309 -5.86 -33.68 -13.14
CA GLN A 309 -4.67 -33.52 -12.30
C GLN A 309 -4.02 -32.18 -12.64
N LEU A 310 -4.36 -31.14 -11.89
CA LEU A 310 -3.60 -29.90 -11.85
C LEU A 310 -2.17 -30.26 -11.42
N ARG A 311 -1.31 -30.51 -12.40
CA ARG A 311 0.12 -30.74 -12.18
C ARG A 311 0.73 -29.40 -11.82
N ARG A 312 0.71 -29.06 -10.54
CA ARG A 312 1.33 -27.84 -10.03
C ARG A 312 2.81 -28.10 -9.79
N LYS A 313 3.67 -27.25 -10.36
CA LYS A 313 5.09 -27.22 -9.97
C LYS A 313 5.18 -26.59 -8.58
N ARG A 314 6.04 -27.14 -7.73
CA ARG A 314 6.25 -26.62 -6.37
C ARG A 314 7.56 -25.84 -6.30
N ARG A 315 7.51 -24.60 -5.83
CA ARG A 315 8.65 -23.69 -5.78
C ARG A 315 8.84 -23.12 -4.38
N SER A 316 10.08 -23.09 -3.93
CA SER A 316 10.50 -22.36 -2.72
C SER A 316 11.43 -21.24 -3.14
N ILE A 317 11.08 -20.01 -2.78
CA ILE A 317 11.80 -18.79 -3.16
C ILE A 317 12.35 -18.15 -1.90
N HIS A 318 13.67 -18.21 -1.73
CA HIS A 318 14.38 -17.65 -0.59
C HIS A 318 14.85 -16.23 -0.91
N LEU A 319 14.36 -15.26 -0.15
CA LEU A 319 14.68 -13.84 -0.27
C LEU A 319 15.59 -13.46 0.90
N ILE A 320 16.88 -13.32 0.64
CA ILE A 320 17.93 -13.23 1.67
C ILE A 320 18.45 -11.80 1.75
N ILE A 321 18.36 -11.19 2.92
CA ILE A 321 18.88 -9.86 3.23
C ILE A 321 20.14 -10.04 4.10
N ASP A 322 21.30 -9.82 3.50
CA ASP A 322 22.63 -9.98 4.11
C ASP A 322 23.44 -8.68 3.96
N LEU A 323 22.93 -7.62 4.58
CA LEU A 323 23.46 -6.28 4.42
C LEU A 323 24.54 -5.92 5.43
N ASP A 324 24.68 -6.66 6.54
CA ASP A 324 25.59 -6.35 7.63
C ASP A 324 25.51 -4.84 7.97
N THR A 325 26.64 -4.14 8.18
CA THR A 325 26.67 -2.70 8.50
C THR A 325 25.97 -1.79 7.49
N THR A 326 25.72 -2.27 6.27
CA THR A 326 24.97 -1.53 5.24
C THR A 326 23.47 -1.51 5.50
N PHE A 327 22.92 -2.37 6.38
CA PHE A 327 21.48 -2.45 6.62
C PHE A 327 20.84 -1.09 6.95
N GLN A 328 21.43 -0.35 7.90
CA GLN A 328 20.94 0.98 8.32
C GLN A 328 21.57 2.14 7.53
N LEU A 329 22.44 1.85 6.56
CA LEU A 329 23.16 2.90 5.83
C LEU A 329 22.19 3.64 4.91
N LYS A 330 22.07 4.95 5.11
CA LYS A 330 21.49 5.87 4.12
C LYS A 330 22.62 6.44 3.26
N SER A 331 22.74 5.96 2.02
CA SER A 331 23.70 6.54 1.08
C SER A 331 23.18 7.86 0.51
N SER A 332 24.08 8.76 0.09
CA SER A 332 23.72 10.00 -0.62
C SER A 332 23.06 9.74 -1.99
N GLY A 333 23.22 8.53 -2.53
CA GLY A 333 22.69 8.15 -3.83
C GLY A 333 21.25 7.64 -3.85
N TYR A 334 20.66 7.39 -2.68
CA TYR A 334 19.30 6.90 -2.53
C TYR A 334 18.54 7.75 -1.51
N ASP A 335 17.25 7.93 -1.74
CA ASP A 335 16.41 8.70 -0.82
C ASP A 335 16.14 7.96 0.50
N TYR A 336 16.33 6.64 0.50
CA TYR A 336 16.01 5.71 1.58
C TYR A 336 17.24 4.93 2.07
N GLN A 337 17.13 4.36 3.27
CA GLN A 337 18.10 3.38 3.79
C GLN A 337 18.06 2.08 2.99
N PHE A 338 19.15 1.33 2.98
CA PHE A 338 19.21 0.06 2.25
C PHE A 338 18.26 -1.01 2.80
N SER A 339 17.97 -1.03 4.11
CA SER A 339 16.94 -1.90 4.70
C SER A 339 15.60 -1.71 4.02
N ILE A 340 15.14 -0.46 3.90
CA ILE A 340 13.87 -0.09 3.27
C ILE A 340 13.91 -0.40 1.77
N LEU A 341 15.00 -0.07 1.08
CA LEU A 341 15.15 -0.34 -0.35
C LEU A 341 15.09 -1.84 -0.66
N ALA A 342 15.82 -2.66 0.10
CA ALA A 342 15.81 -4.11 -0.07
C ALA A 342 14.43 -4.70 0.25
N GLN A 343 13.78 -4.27 1.34
CA GLN A 343 12.45 -4.75 1.70
C GLN A 343 11.38 -4.38 0.67
N GLY A 344 11.33 -3.12 0.22
CA GLY A 344 10.39 -2.69 -0.82
C GLY A 344 10.61 -3.43 -2.14
N PHE A 345 11.87 -3.68 -2.51
CA PHE A 345 12.23 -4.46 -3.68
C PHE A 345 11.79 -5.92 -3.57
N LEU A 346 12.09 -6.58 -2.45
CA LEU A 346 11.73 -7.98 -2.23
C LEU A 346 10.21 -8.17 -2.05
N LEU A 347 9.53 -7.21 -1.43
CA LEU A 347 8.07 -7.17 -1.35
C LEU A 347 7.44 -7.12 -2.75
N ARG A 348 7.93 -6.25 -3.62
CA ARG A 348 7.46 -6.17 -5.01
C ARG A 348 7.73 -7.47 -5.77
N ILE A 349 8.92 -8.05 -5.61
CA ILE A 349 9.25 -9.35 -6.22
C ILE A 349 8.28 -10.43 -5.75
N ALA A 350 8.01 -10.53 -4.44
CA ALA A 350 7.09 -11.54 -3.92
C ALA A 350 5.69 -11.39 -4.52
N ARG A 351 5.14 -10.17 -4.53
CA ARG A 351 3.82 -9.86 -5.12
C ARG A 351 3.76 -10.13 -6.62
N ASP A 352 4.79 -9.74 -7.37
CA ASP A 352 4.88 -10.02 -8.82
C ASP A 352 4.95 -11.53 -9.07
N LEU A 353 5.73 -12.27 -8.29
CA LEU A 353 5.89 -13.71 -8.49
C LEU A 353 4.68 -14.53 -8.07
N PHE A 354 3.90 -14.08 -7.08
CA PHE A 354 2.58 -14.68 -6.82
C PHE A 354 1.66 -14.58 -8.05
N LYS A 355 1.71 -13.46 -8.79
CA LYS A 355 0.95 -13.28 -10.04
C LYS A 355 1.52 -14.13 -11.18
N VAL A 356 2.84 -14.17 -11.34
CA VAL A 356 3.51 -14.94 -12.41
C VAL A 356 3.28 -16.43 -12.23
N PHE A 357 3.33 -16.92 -10.99
CA PHE A 357 3.20 -18.33 -10.65
C PHE A 357 1.81 -18.71 -10.13
N GLU A 358 0.75 -18.05 -10.61
CA GLU A 358 -0.64 -18.22 -10.13
C GLU A 358 -1.10 -19.70 -10.10
N HIS A 359 -0.59 -20.53 -11.00
CA HIS A 359 -0.93 -21.96 -11.10
C HIS A 359 0.04 -22.89 -10.36
N ASP A 360 1.15 -22.38 -9.82
CA ASP A 360 2.14 -23.16 -9.08
C ASP A 360 1.92 -23.07 -7.55
N ALA A 361 2.47 -24.02 -6.80
CA ALA A 361 2.51 -23.93 -5.35
C ALA A 361 3.81 -23.26 -4.91
N VAL A 362 3.76 -21.95 -4.69
CA VAL A 362 4.92 -21.13 -4.31
C VAL A 362 4.94 -20.88 -2.80
N GLN A 363 6.11 -21.00 -2.18
CA GLN A 363 6.38 -20.43 -0.87
C GLN A 363 7.54 -19.45 -0.94
N PHE A 364 7.46 -18.39 -0.12
CA PHE A 364 8.49 -17.38 0.04
C PHE A 364 9.07 -17.45 1.44
N HIS A 365 10.39 -17.42 1.53
CA HIS A 365 11.12 -17.43 2.79
C HIS A 365 12.02 -16.19 2.84
N PHE A 366 11.69 -15.24 3.70
CA PHE A 366 12.52 -14.05 3.94
C PHE A 366 13.51 -14.34 5.06
N HIS A 367 14.80 -14.31 4.72
CA HIS A 367 15.89 -14.55 5.66
C HIS A 367 16.65 -13.26 5.92
N TYR A 368 16.66 -12.82 7.18
CA TYR A 368 17.44 -11.67 7.61
C TYR A 368 18.71 -12.16 8.30
N VAL A 369 19.85 -11.96 7.63
CA VAL A 369 21.15 -12.46 8.09
C VAL A 369 21.88 -11.34 8.83
N THR A 370 21.99 -11.47 10.14
CA THR A 370 22.50 -10.39 11.01
C THR A 370 24.01 -10.36 11.13
N GLY A 371 24.69 -11.50 10.92
CA GLY A 371 26.10 -11.63 11.29
C GLY A 371 26.32 -11.37 12.78
N GLU A 372 27.23 -10.43 13.10
CA GLU A 372 27.52 -10.02 14.48
C GLU A 372 26.72 -8.79 14.96
N GLN A 373 25.76 -8.32 14.17
CA GLN A 373 24.97 -7.15 14.51
C GLN A 373 23.93 -7.39 15.59
N ASP A 374 23.49 -6.29 16.21
CA ASP A 374 22.35 -6.26 17.09
C ASP A 374 21.06 -6.62 16.34
N THR A 375 20.27 -7.55 16.89
CA THR A 375 19.06 -8.05 16.25
C THR A 375 17.87 -7.10 16.42
N GLU A 376 17.90 -6.20 17.41
CA GLU A 376 16.73 -5.37 17.77
C GLU A 376 16.24 -4.51 16.60
N ALA A 377 17.16 -3.90 15.85
CA ALA A 377 16.78 -3.07 14.70
C ALA A 377 16.21 -3.90 13.54
N ILE A 378 16.72 -5.12 13.34
CA ILE A 378 16.27 -6.03 12.30
C ILE A 378 14.89 -6.60 12.66
N GLU A 379 14.66 -6.90 13.95
CA GLU A 379 13.37 -7.36 14.45
C GLU A 379 12.24 -6.36 14.15
N ARG A 380 12.48 -5.06 14.37
CA ARG A 380 11.50 -4.00 14.06
C ARG A 380 11.15 -3.92 12.57
N GLU A 381 12.15 -4.07 11.69
CA GLU A 381 11.93 -4.06 10.24
C GLU A 381 11.15 -5.32 9.79
N ILE A 382 11.44 -6.48 10.40
CA ILE A 382 10.69 -7.70 10.14
C ILE A 382 9.25 -7.61 10.59
N GLU A 383 8.95 -6.93 11.70
CA GLU A 383 7.58 -6.69 12.14
C GLU A 383 6.78 -5.91 11.06
N ILE A 384 7.41 -4.93 10.41
CA ILE A 384 6.77 -4.20 9.29
C ILE A 384 6.50 -5.16 8.13
N MET A 385 7.47 -5.98 7.73
CA MET A 385 7.27 -6.94 6.64
C MET A 385 6.26 -8.04 6.97
N ARG A 386 6.18 -8.48 8.24
CA ARG A 386 5.14 -9.39 8.72
C ARG A 386 3.76 -8.76 8.63
N LEU A 387 3.64 -7.47 8.93
CA LEU A 387 2.38 -6.72 8.78
C LEU A 387 1.98 -6.59 7.31
N LEU A 388 2.92 -6.25 6.43
CA LEU A 388 2.69 -6.07 4.99
C LEU A 388 2.33 -7.37 4.25
N LEU A 389 2.72 -8.52 4.81
CA LEU A 389 2.47 -9.87 4.28
C LEU A 389 1.60 -10.71 5.24
N ALA A 390 0.77 -10.06 6.05
CA ALA A 390 0.05 -10.73 7.14
C ALA A 390 -0.84 -11.87 6.65
N ASP A 391 -1.54 -11.65 5.52
CA ASP A 391 -2.42 -12.65 4.93
C ASP A 391 -1.62 -13.86 4.41
N GLU A 392 -0.52 -13.60 3.70
CA GLU A 392 0.34 -14.66 3.16
C GLU A 392 1.08 -15.44 4.27
N VAL A 393 1.42 -14.77 5.36
CA VAL A 393 1.97 -15.42 6.57
C VAL A 393 0.91 -16.29 7.24
N GLN A 394 -0.33 -15.82 7.37
CA GLN A 394 -1.42 -16.58 7.95
C GLN A 394 -1.74 -17.85 7.16
N HIS A 395 -1.68 -17.77 5.82
CA HIS A 395 -1.86 -18.93 4.94
C HIS A 395 -0.64 -19.85 4.85
N GLY A 396 0.50 -19.48 5.47
CA GLY A 396 1.74 -20.25 5.44
C GLY A 396 2.44 -20.24 4.07
N TRP A 397 2.17 -19.24 3.24
CA TRP A 397 2.86 -19.01 1.96
C TRP A 397 4.14 -18.22 2.16
N VAL A 398 4.20 -17.36 3.18
CA VAL A 398 5.36 -16.56 3.53
C VAL A 398 5.86 -16.95 4.92
N THR A 399 7.18 -17.14 5.06
CA THR A 399 7.84 -17.20 6.37
C THR A 399 8.92 -16.13 6.46
N LEU A 400 9.09 -15.53 7.63
CA LEU A 400 10.16 -14.59 7.92
C LEU A 400 10.97 -15.09 9.11
N ASP A 401 12.30 -15.09 8.99
CA ASP A 401 13.22 -15.52 10.04
C ASP A 401 14.49 -14.65 10.13
N ILE A 402 15.08 -14.67 11.32
CA ILE A 402 16.34 -14.01 11.64
C ILE A 402 17.36 -15.09 11.95
N SER A 403 18.54 -15.01 11.33
CA SER A 403 19.66 -15.88 11.66
C SER A 403 20.97 -15.11 11.66
N LYS A 404 21.93 -15.54 12.49
CA LYS A 404 23.29 -14.97 12.45
C LYS A 404 24.01 -15.36 11.17
N GLU A 405 23.83 -16.60 10.77
CA GLU A 405 24.34 -17.18 9.54
C GLU A 405 23.26 -18.06 8.93
N LEU A 406 23.23 -18.11 7.60
CA LEU A 406 22.30 -18.94 6.85
C LEU A 406 23.05 -20.17 6.31
N ASP A 407 22.58 -21.35 6.69
CA ASP A 407 23.07 -22.60 6.13
C ASP A 407 22.39 -22.89 4.78
N LEU A 408 23.14 -22.89 3.69
CA LEU A 408 22.63 -23.21 2.36
C LEU A 408 22.03 -24.62 2.26
N ALA A 409 22.50 -25.57 3.09
CA ALA A 409 21.94 -26.91 3.10
C ALA A 409 20.50 -26.94 3.62
N SER A 410 20.13 -26.00 4.51
CA SER A 410 18.76 -25.92 5.05
C SER A 410 17.75 -25.38 4.03
N LEU A 411 18.22 -24.68 2.98
CA LEU A 411 17.38 -24.18 1.89
C LEU A 411 16.97 -25.30 0.91
N LYS A 412 17.64 -26.46 0.95
CA LYS A 412 17.39 -27.54 0.00
C LYS A 412 16.10 -28.28 0.33
N GLU A 413 15.22 -28.32 -0.66
CA GLU A 413 13.96 -29.05 -0.56
C GLU A 413 13.87 -30.13 -1.64
N SER A 414 13.77 -31.39 -1.22
CA SER A 414 13.79 -32.53 -2.15
C SER A 414 12.58 -32.60 -3.09
N LYS A 415 11.47 -31.94 -2.73
CA LYS A 415 10.19 -31.99 -3.46
C LYS A 415 9.84 -30.67 -4.15
N ARG A 416 10.71 -29.67 -4.07
CA ARG A 416 10.43 -28.30 -4.51
C ARG A 416 11.64 -27.76 -5.24
N LYS A 417 11.40 -26.97 -6.27
CA LYS A 417 12.46 -26.25 -6.94
C LYS A 417 12.85 -25.05 -6.10
N VAL A 418 14.14 -24.92 -5.80
CA VAL A 418 14.66 -23.91 -4.88
C VAL A 418 15.31 -22.76 -5.64
N TYR A 419 14.83 -21.56 -5.38
CA TYR A 419 15.38 -20.31 -5.88
C TYR A 419 15.88 -19.47 -4.72
N ALA A 420 16.94 -18.70 -4.92
CA ALA A 420 17.44 -17.77 -3.91
C ALA A 420 17.81 -16.43 -4.53
N VAL A 421 17.35 -15.32 -3.94
CA VAL A 421 17.78 -13.96 -4.27
C VAL A 421 18.47 -13.39 -3.05
N THR A 422 19.72 -12.92 -3.19
CA THR A 422 20.47 -12.36 -2.06
C THR A 422 20.76 -10.89 -2.29
N PHE A 423 20.36 -10.02 -1.36
CA PHE A 423 20.90 -8.67 -1.22
C PHE A 423 22.09 -8.72 -0.29
N SER A 424 23.28 -8.39 -0.79
CA SER A 424 24.50 -8.47 0.03
C SER A 424 25.48 -7.35 -0.23
N ALA A 425 26.12 -6.87 0.83
CA ALA A 425 27.20 -5.90 0.74
C ALA A 425 28.57 -6.59 0.77
N ALA A 426 29.03 -6.99 1.96
CA ALA A 426 30.36 -7.58 2.14
C ALA A 426 30.49 -8.99 1.55
N ARG A 427 29.43 -9.82 1.64
CA ARG A 427 29.46 -11.25 1.28
C ARG A 427 29.00 -11.57 -0.15
N GLY A 428 28.89 -10.57 -1.03
CA GLY A 428 28.38 -10.78 -2.38
C GLY A 428 29.14 -11.83 -3.20
N GLN A 429 30.47 -11.78 -3.18
CA GLN A 429 31.29 -12.78 -3.89
C GLN A 429 31.20 -14.17 -3.25
N TRP A 430 30.99 -14.23 -1.94
CA TRP A 430 30.79 -15.48 -1.23
C TRP A 430 29.49 -16.15 -1.67
N TRP A 431 28.37 -15.41 -1.69
CA TRP A 431 27.08 -15.92 -2.19
C TRP A 431 27.15 -16.40 -3.63
N GLN A 432 27.79 -15.61 -4.49
CA GLN A 432 27.97 -15.98 -5.89
C GLN A 432 28.73 -17.31 -6.05
N LYS A 433 29.85 -17.47 -5.33
CA LYS A 433 30.62 -18.70 -5.35
C LYS A 433 29.81 -19.88 -4.84
N ARG A 434 29.07 -19.68 -3.74
CA ARG A 434 28.23 -20.72 -3.13
C ARG A 434 27.10 -21.17 -4.05
N PHE A 435 26.39 -20.25 -4.68
CA PHE A 435 25.33 -20.61 -5.63
C PHE A 435 25.87 -21.35 -6.85
N HIS A 436 27.07 -21.01 -7.32
CA HIS A 436 27.73 -21.74 -8.38
C HIS A 436 28.08 -23.18 -7.97
N GLU A 437 28.57 -23.39 -6.74
CA GLU A 437 28.84 -24.72 -6.19
C GLU A 437 27.57 -25.58 -6.09
N THR A 438 26.46 -24.99 -5.61
CA THR A 438 25.19 -25.72 -5.43
C THR A 438 24.43 -26.02 -6.72
N LEU A 439 24.81 -25.39 -7.84
CA LEU A 439 24.13 -25.58 -9.13
C LEU A 439 24.28 -27.00 -9.69
N HIS A 440 25.35 -27.69 -9.28
CA HIS A 440 25.65 -29.08 -9.67
C HIS A 440 25.19 -30.11 -8.64
N GLU A 441 24.57 -29.68 -7.53
CA GLU A 441 24.08 -30.55 -6.47
C GLU A 441 22.59 -30.88 -6.68
N HIS A 442 22.12 -31.98 -6.09
CA HIS A 442 20.70 -32.36 -6.11
C HIS A 442 20.11 -32.32 -4.69
N PRO A 443 19.03 -31.53 -4.44
CA PRO A 443 18.41 -30.55 -5.35
C PRO A 443 19.31 -29.31 -5.55
N ALA A 444 19.26 -28.73 -6.75
CA ALA A 444 20.04 -27.54 -7.09
C ALA A 444 19.36 -26.27 -6.53
N ILE A 445 20.18 -25.29 -6.13
CA ILE A 445 19.72 -23.96 -5.73
C ILE A 445 20.03 -22.98 -6.86
N LEU A 446 18.99 -22.36 -7.43
CA LEU A 446 19.13 -21.33 -8.46
C LEU A 446 19.23 -19.96 -7.81
N GLY A 447 20.48 -19.52 -7.60
CA GLY A 447 20.78 -18.29 -6.88
C GLY A 447 21.07 -17.08 -7.76
N ILE A 448 20.54 -15.91 -7.36
CA ILE A 448 20.72 -14.60 -8.00
C ILE A 448 21.32 -13.62 -6.99
N PRO A 449 22.63 -13.36 -7.04
CA PRO A 449 23.26 -12.40 -6.15
C PRO A 449 23.10 -10.95 -6.64
N ILE A 450 22.56 -10.10 -5.77
CA ILE A 450 22.52 -8.64 -5.90
C ILE A 450 23.55 -8.06 -4.93
N GLN A 451 24.62 -7.47 -5.49
CA GLN A 451 25.77 -6.98 -4.73
C GLN A 451 25.75 -5.48 -4.59
N ILE A 452 25.84 -4.99 -3.35
CA ILE A 452 26.03 -3.57 -3.03
C ILE A 452 27.52 -3.26 -3.05
N LYS A 453 27.97 -2.39 -3.96
CA LYS A 453 29.40 -2.13 -4.20
C LYS A 453 29.71 -0.66 -4.43
N HIS A 454 30.97 -0.27 -4.26
CA HIS A 454 31.43 1.02 -4.74
C HIS A 454 31.74 0.96 -6.23
N LYS A 455 31.42 2.01 -6.99
CA LYS A 455 31.65 2.08 -8.45
C LYS A 455 33.11 1.83 -8.90
N LYS A 456 34.08 1.92 -7.97
CA LYS A 456 35.51 1.67 -8.24
C LYS A 456 35.91 0.20 -8.14
N ASP A 457 35.01 -0.68 -7.71
CA ASP A 457 35.31 -2.11 -7.59
C ASP A 457 35.31 -2.75 -8.98
N LYS A 458 36.42 -3.41 -9.34
CA LYS A 458 36.59 -4.02 -10.67
C LYS A 458 35.50 -5.06 -10.92
N GLU A 459 34.87 -4.98 -12.10
CA GLU A 459 33.99 -6.03 -12.60
C GLU A 459 34.76 -7.37 -12.66
N THR A 460 34.23 -8.35 -11.92
CA THR A 460 34.76 -9.71 -11.93
C THR A 460 34.01 -10.47 -13.03
N LYS A 461 34.72 -10.91 -14.07
CA LYS A 461 34.13 -11.75 -15.13
C LYS A 461 33.78 -13.11 -14.52
N ALA A 462 32.51 -13.31 -14.21
CA ALA A 462 31.97 -14.58 -13.74
C ALA A 462 30.77 -14.99 -14.61
N ASN A 463 30.59 -16.30 -14.79
CA ASN A 463 29.58 -16.89 -15.68
C ASN A 463 28.16 -16.92 -15.08
N THR A 464 27.93 -16.29 -13.92
CA THR A 464 26.63 -16.25 -13.23
C THR A 464 26.11 -14.80 -13.29
N PRO A 465 24.81 -14.57 -13.57
CA PRO A 465 24.25 -13.23 -13.53
C PRO A 465 24.40 -12.66 -12.12
N THR A 466 25.34 -11.74 -11.95
CA THR A 466 25.49 -10.95 -10.74
C THR A 466 24.99 -9.56 -11.05
N PHE A 467 23.99 -9.13 -10.30
CA PHE A 467 23.49 -7.78 -10.38
C PHE A 467 24.23 -6.88 -9.39
N GLN A 468 24.41 -5.62 -9.75
CA GLN A 468 25.13 -4.66 -8.93
C GLN A 468 24.23 -3.47 -8.61
N LEU A 469 24.23 -3.10 -7.34
CA LEU A 469 23.57 -1.92 -6.82
C LEU A 469 24.66 -0.99 -6.23
N PRO A 470 25.16 0.00 -6.98
CA PRO A 470 26.21 0.88 -6.50
C PRO A 470 25.77 1.64 -5.25
N ILE A 471 26.66 1.75 -4.27
CA ILE A 471 26.44 2.52 -3.06
C ILE A 471 26.18 3.98 -3.41
N GLU A 472 26.86 4.51 -4.43
CA GLU A 472 26.72 5.91 -4.85
C GLU A 472 25.36 6.26 -5.45
N GLY A 473 24.46 5.29 -5.63
CA GLY A 473 23.12 5.49 -6.18
C GLY A 473 22.99 5.00 -7.61
N LEU A 474 21.77 4.58 -7.96
CA LEU A 474 21.31 4.41 -9.33
C LEU A 474 20.10 5.30 -9.58
N PRO A 475 19.90 5.77 -10.82
CA PRO A 475 18.59 6.21 -11.27
C PRO A 475 17.53 5.17 -10.89
N PHE A 476 16.39 5.61 -10.36
CA PHE A 476 15.35 4.69 -9.92
C PHE A 476 14.84 3.78 -11.06
N GLN A 477 14.84 4.27 -12.30
CA GLN A 477 14.52 3.49 -13.49
C GLN A 477 15.42 2.25 -13.65
N ASP A 478 16.71 2.35 -13.31
CA ASP A 478 17.64 1.23 -13.39
C ASP A 478 17.34 0.18 -12.31
N ILE A 479 16.77 0.60 -11.17
CA ILE A 479 16.29 -0.30 -10.11
C ILE A 479 15.04 -1.05 -10.59
N VAL A 480 14.13 -0.39 -11.32
CA VAL A 480 12.98 -1.03 -11.97
C VAL A 480 13.44 -2.08 -12.99
N GLU A 481 14.41 -1.74 -13.83
CA GLU A 481 14.99 -2.69 -14.78
C GLU A 481 15.67 -3.88 -14.09
N LEU A 482 16.39 -3.61 -13.00
CA LEU A 482 16.99 -4.65 -12.18
C LEU A 482 15.92 -5.61 -11.63
N LYS A 483 14.83 -5.08 -11.07
CA LYS A 483 13.69 -5.90 -10.60
C LYS A 483 13.16 -6.80 -11.71
N ASN A 484 12.89 -6.24 -12.89
CA ASN A 484 12.35 -6.99 -14.02
C ASN A 484 13.32 -8.10 -14.49
N LYS A 485 14.63 -7.84 -14.50
CA LYS A 485 15.65 -8.86 -14.82
C LYS A 485 15.67 -9.99 -13.79
N VAL A 486 15.58 -9.67 -12.50
CA VAL A 486 15.53 -10.69 -11.43
C VAL A 486 14.28 -11.56 -11.57
N ILE A 487 13.11 -10.97 -11.82
CA ILE A 487 11.87 -11.72 -12.02
C ILE A 487 11.97 -12.62 -13.26
N ALA A 488 12.50 -12.11 -14.37
CA ALA A 488 12.68 -12.89 -15.60
C ALA A 488 13.59 -14.11 -15.38
N GLU A 489 14.71 -13.94 -14.69
CA GLU A 489 15.62 -15.04 -14.32
C GLU A 489 14.93 -16.08 -13.42
N LEU A 490 14.12 -15.65 -12.45
CA LEU A 490 13.36 -16.56 -11.57
C LEU A 490 12.26 -17.32 -12.33
N ALA A 491 11.61 -16.68 -13.30
CA ALA A 491 10.60 -17.29 -14.17
C ALA A 491 11.20 -18.25 -15.22
N GLY A 492 12.52 -18.34 -15.31
CA GLY A 492 13.22 -19.25 -16.23
C GLY A 492 13.47 -18.68 -17.63
N LEU A 493 13.25 -17.37 -17.85
CA LEU A 493 13.69 -16.69 -19.06
C LEU A 493 15.21 -16.55 -19.02
N ARG A 494 15.93 -17.58 -19.45
CA ARG A 494 17.35 -17.41 -19.80
C ARG A 494 17.38 -16.47 -21.00
N SER A 495 17.91 -15.25 -20.82
CA SER A 495 18.42 -14.49 -21.94
C SER A 495 19.59 -15.29 -22.53
N SER A 496 19.33 -15.94 -23.65
CA SER A 496 20.34 -16.62 -24.48
C SER A 496 21.41 -15.65 -24.96
#